data_AF-A0A268EN25-F1
#
_entry.id   AF-A0A268EN25-F1
#
_cell.length_a   1.000
_cell.length_b   1.000
_cell.length_c   1.000
_cell.angle_alpha   90.00
_cell.angle_beta   90.00
_cell.angle_gamma   90.00
#
_symmetry.space_group_name_H-M   'P 1'
#
loop_
_entity.id
_entity.type
_entity.pdbx_description
1 polymer ?
#
loop_
_entity_poly.entity_id
_entity_poly.type
_entity_poly.pdbx_seq_one_letter_code
_entity_poly.pdbx_strand_id
1 'polypeptide(L)'
;MSNRLQLLLAAEFADLSEALQEQIYYEFYDLVYGQILYIVRDHAAAEDIIQESFLKVITSKPEFENESKMRGWLRVVAKNSTMNYLR
;
A
#
# COMPACT_ATOMS: atom_id res chain seq x y z
N MET A 1 0.62 11.58 14.92
CA MET A 1 0.70 11.96 13.50
C MET A 1 -0.46 11.28 12.81
N SER A 2 -1.32 12.02 12.12
CA SER A 2 -2.49 11.45 11.45
C SER A 2 -2.05 10.44 10.41
N ASN A 3 -2.47 9.18 10.56
CA ASN A 3 -2.18 8.13 9.60
C ASN A 3 -3.22 8.19 8.48
N ARG A 4 -2.84 8.73 7.30
CA ARG A 4 -3.76 8.89 6.17
C ARG A 4 -4.07 7.57 5.47
N LEU A 5 -3.31 6.50 5.74
CA LEU A 5 -3.66 5.17 5.26
C LEU A 5 -5.02 4.69 5.80
N GLN A 6 -5.51 5.25 6.91
CA GLN A 6 -6.88 4.98 7.36
C GLN A 6 -7.94 5.46 6.36
N LEU A 7 -7.62 6.46 5.54
CA LEU A 7 -8.51 6.99 4.50
C LEU A 7 -8.63 6.05 3.30
N LEU A 8 -7.72 5.09 3.13
CA LEU A 8 -7.89 3.98 2.17
C LEU A 8 -9.16 3.16 2.47
N LEU A 9 -9.69 3.26 3.70
CA LEU A 9 -10.78 2.43 4.19
C LEU A 9 -12.06 3.22 4.49
N ALA A 10 -11.97 4.55 4.62
CA ALA A 10 -13.07 5.40 5.12
C ALA A 10 -13.89 6.06 4.00
N ALA A 11 -13.34 6.18 2.80
CA ALA A 11 -13.99 6.78 1.65
C ALA A 11 -13.63 5.99 0.39
N GLU A 12 -14.44 6.11 -0.67
CA GLU A 12 -13.97 5.67 -1.98
C GLU A 12 -12.73 6.49 -2.32
N PHE A 13 -11.60 5.81 -2.55
CA PHE A 13 -10.33 6.48 -2.85
C PHE A 13 -10.46 7.50 -4.00
N ALA A 14 -11.31 7.20 -4.99
CA ALA A 14 -11.60 8.04 -6.13
C ALA A 14 -12.28 9.38 -5.79
N ASP A 15 -12.97 9.48 -4.65
CA ASP A 15 -13.66 10.70 -4.22
C ASP A 15 -12.74 11.66 -3.46
N LEU A 16 -11.53 11.22 -3.11
CA LEU A 16 -10.54 12.05 -2.42
C LEU A 16 -9.94 13.08 -3.37
N SER A 17 -9.52 14.25 -2.84
CA SER A 17 -8.78 15.22 -3.65
C SER A 17 -7.45 14.64 -4.14
N GLU A 18 -6.99 15.09 -5.31
CA GLU A 18 -5.73 14.63 -5.91
C GLU A 18 -4.54 14.74 -4.94
N ALA A 19 -4.42 15.87 -4.23
CA ALA A 19 -3.38 16.07 -3.23
C ALA A 19 -3.45 15.08 -2.06
N LEU A 20 -4.65 14.61 -1.70
CA LEU A 20 -4.84 13.62 -0.65
C LEU A 20 -4.55 12.20 -1.15
N GLN A 21 -4.96 11.89 -2.39
CA GLN A 21 -4.61 10.63 -3.05
C GLN A 21 -3.09 10.47 -3.15
N GLU A 22 -2.38 11.52 -3.55
CA GLU A 22 -0.93 11.57 -3.64
C GLU A 22 -0.27 11.31 -2.27
N GLN A 23 -0.73 11.98 -1.21
CA GLN A 23 -0.21 11.77 0.14
C GLN A 23 -0.41 10.34 0.63
N ILE A 24 -1.58 9.75 0.37
CA ILE A 24 -1.89 8.37 0.75
C ILE A 24 -0.98 7.40 0.00
N TYR A 25 -0.77 7.63 -1.30
CA TYR A 25 0.14 6.83 -2.10
C TYR A 25 1.57 6.88 -1.55
N TYR A 26 2.10 8.06 -1.23
CA TYR A 26 3.45 8.18 -0.67
C TYR A 26 3.57 7.55 0.73
N GLU A 27 2.56 7.68 1.59
CA GLU A 27 2.55 6.99 2.89
C GLU A 27 2.54 5.46 2.72
N PHE A 28 1.85 4.94 1.70
CA PHE A 28 1.87 3.52 1.39
C PHE A 28 3.21 3.10 0.81
N TYR A 29 3.77 3.89 -0.11
CA TYR A 29 5.08 3.67 -0.71
C TYR A 29 6.15 3.54 0.39
N ASP A 30 6.25 4.52 1.28
CA ASP A 30 7.21 4.51 2.40
C ASP A 30 7.03 3.30 3.33
N LEU A 31 5.78 2.84 3.50
CA LEU A 31 5.47 1.70 4.36
C LEU A 31 6.06 0.38 3.83
N VAL A 32 6.09 0.20 2.51
CA VAL A 32 6.36 -1.11 1.89
C VAL A 32 7.65 -1.14 1.05
N TYR A 33 8.15 0.01 0.60
CA TYR A 33 9.28 0.09 -0.33
C TYR A 33 10.52 -0.64 0.17
N GLY A 34 10.95 -0.37 1.41
CA GLY A 34 12.14 -1.03 1.97
C GLY A 34 12.02 -2.55 2.03
N GLN A 35 10.82 -3.08 2.32
CA GLN A 35 10.57 -4.52 2.34
C GLN A 35 10.62 -5.12 0.93
N ILE A 36 9.98 -4.48 -0.04
CA ILE A 36 9.93 -4.96 -1.42
C ILE A 36 11.33 -4.92 -2.03
N LEU A 37 12.03 -3.79 -1.93
CA LEU A 37 13.39 -3.62 -2.45
C LEU A 37 14.38 -4.63 -1.85
N TYR A 38 14.24 -4.94 -0.55
CA TYR A 38 15.06 -5.97 0.09
C TYR A 38 14.89 -7.35 -0.55
N ILE A 39 13.69 -7.67 -1.05
CA ILE A 39 13.37 -8.95 -1.68
C ILE A 39 13.81 -8.96 -3.14
N VAL A 40 13.45 -7.95 -3.93
CA VAL A 40 13.66 -7.96 -5.40
C VAL A 40 15.01 -7.40 -5.85
N ARG A 41 15.65 -6.56 -5.03
CA ARG A 41 16.96 -5.93 -5.32
C ARG A 41 17.01 -5.12 -6.62
N ASP A 42 15.86 -4.67 -7.09
CA ASP A 42 15.70 -3.85 -8.29
C ASP A 42 14.70 -2.73 -7.99
N HIS A 43 15.08 -1.50 -8.31
CA HIS A 43 14.28 -0.31 -8.00
C HIS A 43 13.06 -0.19 -8.91
N ALA A 44 13.20 -0.49 -10.20
CA ALA A 44 12.10 -0.40 -11.16
C ALA A 44 11.03 -1.47 -10.84
N ALA A 45 11.47 -2.70 -10.59
CA ALA A 45 10.59 -3.78 -10.16
C ALA A 45 9.89 -3.44 -8.83
N ALA A 46 10.59 -2.82 -7.88
CA ALA A 46 9.98 -2.41 -6.61
C ALA A 46 8.87 -1.39 -6.83
N GLU A 47 9.08 -0.39 -7.69
CA GLU A 47 8.06 0.61 -8.03
C GLU A 47 6.83 -0.01 -8.70
N ASP A 48 7.03 -0.90 -9.67
CA ASP A 48 5.93 -1.61 -10.35
C ASP A 48 5.09 -2.44 -9.37
N ILE A 49 5.76 -3.19 -8.48
CA ILE A 49 5.09 -4.01 -7.46
C ILE A 49 4.30 -3.13 -6.47
N ILE A 50 4.84 -1.97 -6.09
CA ILE A 50 4.14 -1.04 -5.19
C ILE A 50 2.87 -0.52 -5.84
N GLN A 51 2.94 -0.10 -7.10
CA GLN A 51 1.78 0.38 -7.84
C GLN A 51 0.70 -0.70 -7.93
N GLU A 52 1.06 -1.92 -8.33
CA GLU A 52 0.10 -3.03 -8.42
C GLU A 52 -0.51 -3.37 -7.04
N SER A 53 0.31 -3.36 -5.99
CA SER A 53 -0.14 -3.60 -4.62
C SER A 53 -1.09 -2.52 -4.12
N PHE A 54 -0.81 -1.25 -4.45
CA PHE A 54 -1.63 -0.12 -4.09
C PHE A 54 -3.02 -0.22 -4.72
N LEU A 55 -3.10 -0.57 -6.02
CA LEU A 55 -4.36 -0.79 -6.73
C LEU A 55 -5.22 -1.89 -6.07
N LYS A 56 -4.58 -2.98 -5.60
CA LYS A 56 -5.26 -4.03 -4.83
C LYS A 56 -5.77 -3.53 -3.49
N VAL A 57 -5.01 -2.65 -2.82
CA VAL A 57 -5.38 -2.09 -1.54
C VAL A 57 -6.58 -1.15 -1.67
N ILE A 58 -6.55 -0.16 -2.58
CA ILE A 58 -7.64 0.82 -2.75
C ILE A 58 -8.96 0.20 -3.19
N THR A 59 -8.92 -0.99 -3.81
CA THR A 59 -10.11 -1.75 -4.23
C THR A 59 -10.60 -2.72 -3.15
N SER A 60 -9.79 -2.97 -2.12
CA SER A 60 -10.15 -3.80 -0.99
C SER A 60 -10.77 -2.95 0.11
N LYS A 61 -11.90 -3.38 0.70
CA LYS A 61 -12.58 -2.70 1.82
C LYS A 61 -12.55 -3.51 3.11
N PRO A 62 -11.37 -3.88 3.65
CA PRO A 62 -11.29 -4.62 4.90
C PRO A 62 -11.56 -3.70 6.11
N GLU A 63 -12.18 -4.27 7.14
CA GLU A 63 -12.32 -3.61 8.43
C GLU A 63 -11.20 -4.08 9.39
N PHE A 64 -10.64 -3.15 10.16
CA PHE A 64 -9.61 -3.46 11.16
C PHE A 64 -9.94 -2.86 12.52
N GLU A 65 -9.67 -3.61 13.57
CA GLU A 65 -9.86 -3.16 14.95
C GLU A 65 -8.90 -2.02 15.34
N ASN A 66 -7.73 -1.92 14.69
CA ASN A 66 -6.74 -0.89 15.00
C ASN A 66 -5.72 -0.69 13.85
N GLU A 67 -4.96 0.40 13.96
CA GLU A 67 -3.93 0.80 12.98
C GLU A 67 -2.84 -0.25 12.78
N SER A 68 -2.43 -0.95 13.84
CA SER A 68 -1.37 -1.97 13.74
C SER A 68 -1.79 -3.13 12.84
N LYS A 69 -3.02 -3.63 13.01
CA LYS A 69 -3.60 -4.68 12.15
C LYS A 69 -3.73 -4.22 10.70
N MET A 70 -4.21 -3.00 10.47
CA MET A 70 -4.29 -2.40 9.14
C MET A 70 -2.91 -2.37 8.45
N ARG A 71 -1.89 -1.81 9.12
CA ARG A 71 -0.54 -1.72 8.57
C ARG A 71 0.11 -3.10 8.38
N GLY A 72 -0.25 -4.07 9.22
CA GLY A 72 0.14 -5.47 9.04
C GLY A 72 -0.42 -6.04 7.75
N TRP A 73 -1.73 -5.85 7.52
CA TRP A 73 -2.39 -6.30 6.30
C TRP A 73 -1.84 -5.64 5.03
N LEU A 74 -1.57 -4.32 5.05
CA LEU A 74 -0.94 -3.61 3.92
C LEU A 74 0.40 -4.24 3.51
N ARG A 75 1.23 -4.59 4.51
CA ARG A 75 2.51 -5.28 4.25
C ARG A 75 2.33 -6.71 3.74
N VAL A 76 1.27 -7.40 4.16
CA VAL A 76 0.93 -8.72 3.63
C VAL A 76 0.53 -8.63 2.16
N VAL A 77 -0.29 -7.65 1.78
CA VAL A 77 -0.66 -7.43 0.36
C VAL A 77 0.60 -7.16 -0.48
N ALA A 78 1.45 -6.23 -0.03
CA ALA A 78 2.71 -5.92 -0.70
C ALA A 78 3.62 -7.16 -0.84
N LYS A 79 3.82 -7.91 0.26
CA LYS A 79 4.62 -9.15 0.25
C LYS A 79 4.06 -10.17 -0.74
N ASN A 80 2.74 -10.35 -0.78
CA ASN A 80 2.10 -11.30 -1.69
C ASN A 80 2.27 -10.88 -3.15
N SER A 81 2.13 -9.59 -3.46
CA SER A 81 2.44 -9.07 -4.80
C SER A 81 3.91 -9.29 -5.17
N THR A 82 4.85 -9.06 -4.26
CA THR A 82 6.26 -9.36 -4.49
C THR A 82 6.49 -10.84 -4.78
N MET A 83 5.88 -11.73 -4.00
CA MET A 83 6.01 -13.17 -4.23
C MET A 83 5.36 -13.61 -5.54
N ASN A 84 4.31 -12.93 -5.99
CA ASN A 84 3.70 -13.18 -7.30
C ASN A 84 4.58 -12.69 -8.46
N TYR A 85 5.25 -11.55 -8.30
CA TYR A 85 6.20 -11.05 -9.29
C TYR A 85 7.41 -11.99 -9.50
N LEU A 86 7.87 -12.65 -8.43
CA LEU A 86 9.00 -13.58 -8.48
C LEU A 86 8.65 -14.99 -8.99
N ARG A 87 7.37 -15.28 -9.22
CA ARG A 87 6.90 -16.59 -9.73
C ARG A 87 6.90 -16.60 -11.24
#